data_AF-A0A1H9K3R0-F1
#
_entry.id   AF-A0A1H9K3R0-F1
#
_cell.length_a   1.000
_cell.length_b   1.000
_cell.length_c   1.000
_cell.angle_alpha   90.00
_cell.angle_beta   90.00
_cell.angle_gamma   90.00
#
_symmetry.space_group_name_H-M   'P 1'
#
loop_
_entity.id
_entity.type
_entity.pdbx_description
1 polymer ?
#
loop_
_entity_poly.entity_id
_entity_poly.type
_entity_poly.pdbx_seq_one_letter_code
_entity_poly.pdbx_strand_id
1 'polypeptide(L)'
;MAIHEGANELFYQYYKRWITIYKEGAIRDVTMQKYRMTYVWVRKLAPELKVCDLNRISYQQLLNDYAQEHERQTTMDFHHQLKAAVLDAVDEGYIKRDPTRKA
;
A
#
# COMPACT_ATOMS: atom_id res chain seq x y z
N MET A 1 -18.21 -18.87 3.38
CA MET A 1 -17.34 -17.68 3.37
C MET A 1 -16.03 -18.11 2.76
N ALA A 2 -15.69 -17.64 1.57
CA ALA A 2 -14.40 -17.93 0.97
C ALA A 2 -13.32 -17.27 1.84
N ILE A 3 -12.35 -18.04 2.31
CA ILE A 3 -11.14 -17.46 2.87
C ILE A 3 -10.41 -16.88 1.67
N HIS A 4 -10.46 -15.56 1.52
CA HIS A 4 -9.74 -14.87 0.46
C HIS A 4 -8.23 -15.02 0.73
N GLU A 5 -7.54 -15.83 -0.05
CA GLU A 5 -6.10 -16.13 0.12
C GLU A 5 -5.24 -14.85 0.21
N GLY A 6 -5.62 -13.80 -0.52
CA GLY A 6 -4.94 -12.50 -0.50
C GLY A 6 -5.04 -11.72 0.81
N ALA A 7 -6.00 -12.02 1.68
CA ALA A 7 -6.17 -11.29 2.95
C ALA A 7 -5.06 -11.59 3.96
N ASN A 8 -4.54 -12.82 3.98
CA ASN A 8 -3.47 -13.22 4.91
C ASN A 8 -2.05 -12.94 4.39
N GLU A 9 -1.93 -12.41 3.17
CA GLU A 9 -0.65 -12.04 2.56
C GLU A 9 -0.05 -10.80 3.23
N LEU A 10 1.28 -10.69 3.23
CA LEU A 10 1.98 -9.48 3.65
C LEU A 10 1.67 -8.32 2.70
N PHE A 11 1.37 -7.15 3.25
CA PHE A 11 0.93 -6.00 2.47
C PHE A 11 1.95 -5.57 1.41
N TYR A 12 3.25 -5.62 1.72
CA TYR A 12 4.27 -5.29 0.72
C TYR A 12 4.31 -6.29 -0.45
N GLN A 13 3.95 -7.57 -0.22
CA GLN A 13 3.88 -8.59 -1.27
C GLN A 13 2.64 -8.37 -2.14
N TYR A 14 1.49 -8.13 -1.50
CA TYR A 14 0.27 -7.74 -2.18
C TYR A 14 0.51 -6.49 -3.05
N TYR A 15 1.11 -5.44 -2.48
CA TYR A 15 1.40 -4.20 -3.18
C TYR A 15 2.33 -4.42 -4.39
N LYS A 16 3.36 -5.27 -4.24
CA LYS A 16 4.24 -5.66 -5.36
C LYS A 16 3.47 -6.35 -6.48
N ARG A 17 2.61 -7.31 -6.15
CA ARG A 17 1.79 -8.00 -7.15
C ARG A 17 0.85 -7.01 -7.84
N TRP A 18 0.22 -6.12 -7.07
CA TRP A 18 -0.69 -5.11 -7.58
C TRP A 18 0.00 -4.16 -8.58
N ILE A 19 1.19 -3.63 -8.26
CA ILE A 19 1.91 -2.76 -9.21
C ILE A 19 2.36 -3.50 -10.47
N THR A 20 2.70 -4.79 -10.37
CA THR A 20 3.04 -5.62 -11.55
C THR A 20 1.83 -5.86 -12.44
N ILE A 21 0.64 -6.11 -11.87
CA ILE A 21 -0.57 -6.38 -12.64
C ILE A 21 -1.15 -5.11 -13.27
N TYR A 22 -1.24 -4.03 -12.49
CA TYR A 22 -2.05 -2.86 -12.87
C TYR A 22 -1.25 -1.64 -13.33
N LYS A 23 0.07 -1.60 -13.09
CA LYS A 23 0.90 -0.42 -13.40
C LYS A 23 2.01 -0.72 -14.38
N GLU A 24 2.69 -1.86 -14.24
CA GLU A 24 3.81 -2.22 -15.12
C GLU A 24 3.38 -2.30 -16.60
N GLY A 25 4.10 -1.61 -17.48
CA GLY A 25 3.76 -1.48 -18.90
C GLY A 25 2.59 -0.54 -19.24
N ALA A 26 1.78 -0.15 -18.24
CA ALA A 26 0.62 0.73 -18.43
C ALA A 26 0.93 2.22 -18.14
N ILE A 27 2.02 2.51 -17.45
CA ILE A 27 2.45 3.88 -17.09
C ILE A 27 3.89 4.13 -17.51
N ARG A 28 4.29 5.41 -17.54
CA ARG A 28 5.66 5.83 -17.85
C ARG A 28 6.65 5.25 -16.83
N ASP A 29 7.84 4.88 -17.30
CA ASP A 29 8.89 4.28 -16.46
C ASP A 29 9.24 5.13 -15.24
N VAL A 30 9.34 6.46 -15.41
CA VAL A 30 9.61 7.40 -14.31
C VAL A 30 8.53 7.34 -13.21
N THR A 31 7.27 7.11 -13.58
CA THR A 31 6.18 6.95 -12.63
C THR A 31 6.24 5.56 -11.97
N MET A 32 6.57 4.52 -12.76
CA MET A 32 6.74 3.17 -12.23
C MET A 32 7.88 3.09 -11.21
N GLN A 33 8.97 3.84 -11.40
CA GLN A 33 10.06 3.96 -10.43
C GLN A 33 9.56 4.47 -9.07
N LYS A 34 8.62 5.43 -9.05
CA LYS A 34 8.00 5.89 -7.80
C LYS A 34 7.24 4.77 -7.09
N TYR A 35 6.41 4.01 -7.84
CA TYR A 35 5.70 2.85 -7.29
C TYR A 35 6.66 1.79 -6.72
N ARG A 36 7.78 1.52 -7.41
CA ARG A 36 8.82 0.60 -6.93
C ARG A 36 9.50 1.12 -5.66
N MET A 37 9.75 2.43 -5.56
CA MET A 37 10.29 3.05 -4.35
C MET A 37 9.31 2.90 -3.17
N THR A 38 8.03 3.16 -3.39
CA THR A 38 6.98 2.94 -2.39
C THR A 38 6.99 1.49 -1.90
N TYR A 39 7.09 0.50 -2.79
CA TYR A 39 7.22 -0.91 -2.41
C TYR A 39 8.41 -1.16 -1.47
N VAL A 40 9.59 -0.61 -1.77
CA VAL A 40 10.80 -0.75 -0.93
C VAL A 40 10.54 -0.21 0.48
N TRP A 41 9.91 0.95 0.58
CA TRP A 41 9.60 1.58 1.86
C TRP A 41 8.54 0.83 2.66
N VAL A 42 7.48 0.34 2.03
CA VAL A 42 6.48 -0.49 2.72
C VAL A 42 7.14 -1.75 3.28
N ARG A 43 8.02 -2.40 2.51
CA ARG A 43 8.77 -3.57 3.00
C ARG A 43 9.70 -3.22 4.16
N LYS A 44 10.33 -2.04 4.15
CA LYS A 44 11.21 -1.57 5.24
C LYS A 44 10.43 -1.24 6.51
N LEU A 45 9.32 -0.52 6.39
CA LEU A 45 8.57 0.05 7.51
C LEU A 45 7.52 -0.91 8.10
N ALA A 46 6.96 -1.80 7.27
CA ALA A 46 5.89 -2.71 7.67
C ALA A 46 6.11 -4.14 7.12
N PRO A 47 7.23 -4.80 7.47
CA PRO A 47 7.60 -6.10 6.91
C PRO A 47 6.65 -7.24 7.28
N GLU A 48 5.92 -7.12 8.38
CA GLU A 48 5.03 -8.17 8.92
C GLU A 48 3.55 -7.81 8.83
N LEU A 49 3.22 -6.61 8.35
CA LEU A 49 1.84 -6.15 8.22
C LEU A 49 1.12 -6.96 7.16
N LYS A 50 0.04 -7.65 7.52
CA LYS A 50 -0.83 -8.36 6.58
C LYS A 50 -1.88 -7.43 5.99
N VAL A 51 -2.41 -7.80 4.83
CA VAL A 51 -3.49 -7.05 4.16
C VAL A 51 -4.72 -6.97 5.08
N CYS A 52 -5.13 -8.08 5.70
CA CYS A 52 -6.28 -8.11 6.62
C CYS A 52 -6.10 -7.24 7.88
N ASP A 53 -4.86 -6.96 8.26
CA ASP A 53 -4.50 -6.18 9.45
C ASP A 53 -4.38 -4.67 9.15
N LEU A 54 -4.51 -4.28 7.88
CA LEU A 54 -4.64 -2.87 7.51
C LEU A 54 -5.92 -2.30 8.10
N ASN A 55 -5.72 -1.35 8.98
CA ASN A 55 -6.76 -0.54 9.59
C ASN A 55 -6.24 0.90 9.68
N ARG A 56 -7.10 1.81 10.14
CA ARG A 56 -6.76 3.24 10.19
C ARG A 56 -5.51 3.52 11.03
N ILE A 57 -5.27 2.77 12.10
CA ILE A 57 -4.12 2.96 12.99
C ILE A 57 -2.84 2.46 12.33
N SER A 58 -2.84 1.22 11.82
CA SER A 58 -1.65 0.65 11.15
C SER A 58 -1.27 1.45 9.90
N TYR A 59 -2.25 1.94 9.14
CA TYR A 59 -2.02 2.80 7.99
C TYR A 59 -1.44 4.18 8.38
N GLN A 60 -2.00 4.84 9.40
CA GLN A 60 -1.47 6.11 9.88
C GLN A 60 -0.06 5.98 10.45
N GLN A 61 0.23 4.89 11.16
CA GLN A 61 1.58 4.61 11.68
C GLN A 61 2.59 4.48 10.54
N LEU A 62 2.25 3.72 9.49
CA LEU A 62 3.09 3.59 8.29
C LEU A 62 3.39 4.96 7.64
N LEU A 63 2.41 5.85 7.56
CA LEU A 63 2.61 7.22 7.04
C LEU A 63 3.50 8.05 7.97
N ASN A 64 3.29 7.96 9.28
CA ASN A 64 4.07 8.71 10.26
C ASN A 64 5.53 8.28 10.26
N ASP A 65 5.79 6.98 10.13
CA ASP A 65 7.15 6.42 10.07
C ASP A 65 7.87 6.86 8.80
N TYR A 66 7.16 6.85 7.66
CA TYR A 66 7.70 7.35 6.40
C TYR A 66 8.02 8.85 6.46
N ALA A 67 7.16 9.65 7.11
CA ALA A 67 7.31 11.09 7.25
C ALA A 67 8.50 11.52 8.13
N GLN A 68 9.06 10.62 8.95
CA GLN A 68 10.27 10.95 9.74
C GLN A 68 11.49 11.22 8.85
N GLU A 69 11.56 10.59 7.69
CA GLU A 69 12.70 10.69 6.77
C GLU A 69 12.39 11.53 5.52
N HIS A 70 11.14 12.01 5.35
CA HIS A 70 10.69 12.60 4.08
C HIS A 70 9.84 13.85 4.26
N GLU A 71 10.05 14.79 3.33
CA GLU A 71 9.22 15.98 3.18
C GLU A 71 7.73 15.66 2.98
N ARG A 72 6.89 16.63 3.34
CA ARG A 72 5.42 16.50 3.28
C ARG A 72 4.92 16.03 1.92
N GLN A 73 5.41 16.63 0.82
CA GLN A 73 4.94 16.27 -0.52
C GLN A 73 5.32 14.84 -0.90
N THR A 74 6.52 14.40 -0.51
CA THR A 74 6.98 13.02 -0.74
C THR A 74 6.13 12.02 0.04
N THR A 75 5.75 12.37 1.28
CA THR A 75 4.81 11.59 2.09
C THR A 75 3.42 11.51 1.44
N MET A 76 2.94 12.61 0.86
CA MET A 76 1.67 12.61 0.12
C MET A 76 1.73 11.73 -1.14
N ASP A 77 2.82 11.78 -1.90
CA ASP A 77 3.02 10.90 -3.07
C ASP A 77 3.01 9.42 -2.66
N PHE A 78 3.66 9.08 -1.54
CA PHE A 78 3.64 7.74 -0.95
C PHE A 78 2.23 7.30 -0.52
N HIS A 79 1.50 8.17 0.17
CA HIS A 79 0.10 7.95 0.55
C HIS A 79 -0.77 7.63 -0.67
N HIS A 80 -0.74 8.46 -1.71
CA HIS A 80 -1.58 8.27 -2.89
C HIS A 80 -1.31 6.95 -3.62
N GLN A 81 -0.05 6.55 -3.72
CA GLN A 81 0.34 5.30 -4.35
C GLN A 81 -0.16 4.09 -3.56
N LEU A 82 -0.04 4.13 -2.23
CA LEU A 82 -0.60 3.09 -1.37
C LEU A 82 -2.13 3.04 -1.43
N LYS A 83 -2.77 4.21 -1.37
CA LYS A 83 -4.23 4.32 -1.35
C LYS A 83 -4.88 3.65 -2.54
N ALA A 84 -4.30 3.78 -3.73
CA ALA A 84 -4.81 3.11 -4.91
C ALA A 84 -4.86 1.58 -4.73
N ALA A 85 -3.78 0.96 -4.26
CA ALA A 85 -3.74 -0.49 -4.02
C ALA A 85 -4.66 -0.93 -2.87
N VAL A 86 -4.81 -0.09 -1.85
CA VAL A 86 -5.64 -0.36 -0.67
C VAL A 86 -7.13 -0.31 -1.03
N LEU A 87 -7.57 0.61 -1.88
CA LEU A 87 -8.96 0.67 -2.31
C LEU A 87 -9.36 -0.57 -3.13
N ASP A 88 -8.48 -1.05 -4.02
CA ASP A 88 -8.71 -2.32 -4.72
C ASP A 88 -8.80 -3.50 -3.74
N ALA A 89 -7.98 -3.53 -2.69
CA ALA A 89 -8.06 -4.57 -1.65
C ALA A 89 -9.36 -4.50 -0.82
N VAL A 90 -9.95 -3.31 -0.67
CA VAL A 90 -11.26 -3.12 -0.03
C VAL A 90 -12.35 -3.66 -0.96
N ASP A 91 -12.30 -3.34 -2.25
CA ASP A 91 -13.27 -3.78 -3.25
C ASP A 91 -13.23 -5.31 -3.45
N GLU A 92 -12.05 -5.92 -3.37
CA GLU A 92 -11.83 -7.37 -3.39
C GLU A 92 -12.25 -8.07 -2.07
N GLY A 93 -12.59 -7.29 -1.04
CA GLY A 93 -13.03 -7.80 0.27
C GLY A 93 -11.91 -8.30 1.19
N TYR A 94 -10.63 -8.05 0.85
CA TYR A 94 -9.50 -8.40 1.71
C TYR A 94 -9.41 -7.49 2.93
N ILE A 95 -9.83 -6.22 2.77
CA ILE A 95 -9.90 -5.23 3.84
C ILE A 95 -11.36 -4.89 4.11
N LYS A 96 -11.81 -5.07 5.35
CA LYS A 96 -13.23 -4.87 5.71
C LYS A 96 -13.68 -3.41 5.64
N ARG A 97 -12.79 -2.45 5.86
CA ARG A 97 -13.08 -1.02 5.91
C ARG A 97 -11.90 -0.22 5.40
N ASP A 98 -12.15 0.74 4.53
CA ASP A 98 -11.11 1.64 3.99
C ASP A 98 -10.31 2.33 5.12
N PRO A 99 -9.00 2.01 5.27
CA PRO A 99 -8.14 2.60 6.29
C PRO A 99 -7.62 4.00 5.89
N THR A 100 -7.83 4.42 4.64
CA THR A 100 -7.28 5.65 4.03
C THR A 100 -8.20 6.86 4.08
N ARG A 101 -9.46 6.70 4.53
CA ARG A 101 -10.55 7.68 4.43
C ARG A 101 -10.30 9.07 5.03
N LYS A 102 -9.29 9.24 5.89
CA LYS A 102 -8.96 10.52 6.58
C LYS A 102 -7.45 10.80 6.67
N ALA A 103 -6.64 10.08 5.91
CA ALA A 103 -5.20 10.25 5.86
C ALA A 103 -4.82 11.31 4.81
#